data_AF-A0A920IQ55-F1
#
_entry.id   AF-A0A920IQ55-F1
#
_cell.length_a   1.000
_cell.length_b   1.000
_cell.length_c   1.000
_cell.angle_alpha   90.00
_cell.angle_beta   90.00
_cell.angle_gamma   90.00
#
_symmetry.space_group_name_H-M   'P 1'
#
loop_
_entity.id
_entity.type
_entity.pdbx_description
1 polymer ?
#
loop_
_entity_poly.entity_id
_entity_poly.type
_entity_poly.pdbx_seq_one_letter_code
_entity_poly.pdbx_strand_id
1 'polypeptide(L)'
;MVGVPLKVDKWGIDAIYSGKQKSLSASPGLSPISFCNAAKEKIKNRKSKVKNWFLDLNLIMSYWEGEGGRSYHHTANKCIIWIT
;
A
#
# COMPACT_ATOMS: atom_id res chain seq x y z
N MET A 1 -10.81 0.62 21.88
CA MET A 1 -10.16 -0.29 20.89
C MET A 1 -8.67 -0.19 21.09
N VAL A 2 -7.96 -1.32 21.17
CA VAL A 2 -6.53 -1.34 21.53
C VAL A 2 -5.75 -2.04 20.42
N GLY A 3 -4.53 -1.58 20.15
CA GLY A 3 -3.59 -2.25 19.25
C GLY A 3 -2.82 -3.36 19.96
N VAL A 4 -2.14 -4.20 19.18
CA VAL A 4 -1.15 -5.17 19.68
C VAL A 4 0.19 -4.92 19.02
N PRO A 5 1.33 -5.22 19.68
CA PRO A 5 2.64 -5.09 19.04
C PRO A 5 2.73 -5.92 17.76
N LEU A 6 3.22 -5.29 16.69
CA LEU A 6 3.36 -5.89 15.36
C LEU A 6 4.74 -5.56 14.81
N LYS A 7 5.59 -6.58 14.68
CA LYS A 7 6.98 -6.42 14.22
C LYS A 7 7.10 -6.94 12.79
N VAL A 8 6.67 -6.12 11.83
CA VAL A 8 6.53 -6.48 10.40
C VAL A 8 7.81 -7.11 9.85
N ASP A 9 8.96 -6.45 10.01
CA ASP A 9 10.23 -6.95 9.49
C ASP A 9 10.72 -8.19 10.23
N LYS A 10 10.66 -8.19 11.57
CA LYS A 10 11.13 -9.30 12.41
C LYS A 10 10.34 -10.59 12.16
N TRP A 11 9.06 -10.45 11.84
CA TRP A 11 8.18 -11.59 11.58
C TRP A 11 8.18 -12.03 10.12
N GLY A 12 8.95 -11.35 9.24
CA GLY A 12 9.06 -11.70 7.82
C GLY A 12 7.74 -11.50 7.07
N ILE A 13 6.99 -10.43 7.41
CA ILE A 13 5.72 -10.15 6.74
C ILE A 13 5.98 -9.43 5.41
N ASP A 14 5.59 -10.07 4.31
CA ASP A 14 5.81 -9.52 2.96
C ASP A 14 4.80 -8.45 2.54
N ALA A 15 3.59 -8.50 3.08
CA ALA A 15 2.53 -7.54 2.79
C ALA A 15 1.59 -7.40 3.99
N ILE A 16 1.22 -6.16 4.33
CA ILE A 16 0.30 -5.86 5.42
C ILE A 16 -0.62 -4.70 5.05
N TYR A 17 -1.88 -4.79 5.50
CA TYR A 17 -2.83 -3.68 5.46
C TYR A 17 -3.59 -3.53 6.79
N SER A 18 -4.14 -2.35 7.07
CA SER A 18 -4.98 -2.14 8.25
C SER A 18 -6.11 -1.14 7.99
N GLY A 19 -7.13 -1.14 8.84
CA GLY A 19 -8.24 -0.19 8.79
C GLY A 19 -8.00 1.00 9.72
N LYS A 20 -8.13 2.23 9.20
CA LYS A 20 -7.95 3.45 9.99
C LYS A 20 -9.06 3.66 11.05
N GLN A 21 -10.26 3.19 10.77
CA GLN A 21 -11.43 3.25 11.66
C GLN A 21 -11.45 2.18 12.77
N LYS A 22 -10.29 1.59 13.08
CA LYS A 22 -10.14 0.56 14.12
C LYS A 22 -9.30 1.12 15.26
N SER A 23 -8.15 0.52 15.55
CA SER A 23 -7.26 0.96 16.61
C SER A 23 -6.56 2.30 16.33
N LEU A 24 -6.69 2.86 15.12
CA LEU A 24 -6.17 4.17 14.74
C LEU A 24 -7.21 5.31 14.89
N SER A 25 -8.47 4.99 15.22
CA SER A 25 -9.56 5.97 15.47
C SER A 25 -9.70 7.09 14.43
N ALA A 26 -9.35 6.81 13.17
CA ALA A 26 -9.47 7.75 12.05
C ALA A 26 -10.71 7.43 11.18
N SER A 27 -11.12 8.36 10.32
CA SER A 27 -12.30 8.18 9.48
C SER A 27 -12.18 6.94 8.56
N PRO A 28 -13.29 6.22 8.32
CA PRO A 28 -13.30 5.08 7.41
C PRO A 28 -13.10 5.51 5.96
N GLY A 29 -12.75 4.55 5.10
CA GLY A 29 -12.70 4.74 3.64
C GLY A 29 -11.30 4.67 3.02
N LEU A 30 -10.26 4.48 3.83
CA LEU A 30 -8.87 4.31 3.37
C LEU A 30 -8.12 3.32 4.28
N SER A 31 -7.16 2.60 3.70
CA SER A 31 -6.38 1.56 4.38
C SER A 31 -4.88 1.83 4.20
N PRO A 32 -4.09 2.00 5.29
CA PRO A 32 -2.64 1.88 5.21
C PRO A 32 -2.26 0.49 4.70
N ILE A 33 -1.30 0.45 3.79
CA ILE A 33 -0.70 -0.76 3.23
C ILE A 33 0.82 -0.60 3.18
N SER A 34 1.57 -1.67 3.45
CA SER A 34 3.03 -1.76 3.34
C SER A 34 3.45 -3.10 2.72
N PHE A 35 4.57 -3.10 2.01
CA PHE A 35 5.12 -4.24 1.28
C PHE A 35 6.63 -4.34 1.52
N CYS A 36 7.17 -5.54 1.67
CA CYS A 36 8.61 -5.74 1.69
C CYS A 36 9.24 -5.56 0.29
N ASN A 37 10.56 -5.44 0.21
CA ASN A 37 11.27 -5.30 -1.07
C ASN A 37 11.02 -6.47 -2.03
N ALA A 38 11.03 -7.71 -1.52
CA ALA A 38 10.74 -8.90 -2.34
C ALA A 38 9.32 -8.87 -2.93
N ALA A 39 8.34 -8.37 -2.17
CA ALA A 39 6.98 -8.17 -2.65
C ALA A 39 6.91 -7.08 -3.73
N LYS A 40 7.61 -5.95 -3.56
CA LYS A 40 7.71 -4.90 -4.57
C LYS A 40 8.30 -5.42 -5.88
N GLU A 41 9.40 -6.19 -5.81
CA GLU A 41 10.03 -6.79 -7.00
C GLU A 41 9.09 -7.74 -7.72
N LYS A 42 8.33 -8.55 -6.98
CA LYS A 42 7.33 -9.46 -7.55
C LYS A 42 6.19 -8.72 -8.24
N ILE A 43 5.76 -7.58 -7.68
CA ILE A 43 4.72 -6.72 -8.28
C ILE A 43 5.24 -6.05 -9.56
N LYS A 44 6.48 -5.54 -9.54
CA LYS A 44 7.15 -4.91 -10.70
C LYS A 44 7.40 -5.90 -11.84
N ASN A 45 7.80 -7.14 -11.54
CA ASN A 45 8.17 -8.16 -12.53
C ASN A 45 7.02 -9.10 -12.95
N ARG A 46 5.77 -8.71 -12.70
CA ARG A 46 4.60 -9.56 -12.98
C ARG A 46 4.38 -9.74 -14.50
N LYS A 47 4.29 -11.00 -14.95
CA LYS A 47 4.14 -11.34 -16.39
C LYS A 47 2.74 -11.14 -16.98
N SER A 48 1.70 -11.21 -16.15
CA SER A 48 0.31 -10.99 -16.57
C SER A 48 -0.08 -9.53 -16.43
N LYS A 49 -1.22 -9.09 -17.00
CA LYS A 49 -1.80 -7.74 -16.76
C LYS A 49 -2.62 -7.70 -15.47
N VAL A 50 -2.64 -6.57 -14.73
CA VAL A 50 -3.43 -6.47 -13.49
C VAL A 50 -4.89 -6.51 -13.91
N LYS A 51 -5.68 -7.40 -13.30
CA LYS A 51 -7.09 -7.56 -13.66
C LYS A 51 -7.94 -6.35 -13.27
N ASN A 52 -7.59 -5.70 -12.16
CA ASN A 52 -8.26 -4.52 -11.66
C ASN A 52 -7.31 -3.32 -11.71
N TRP A 53 -7.59 -2.38 -12.62
CA TRP A 53 -6.80 -1.16 -12.78
C TRP A 53 -6.77 -0.29 -11.52
N PHE A 54 -7.86 -0.26 -10.75
CA PHE A 54 -7.93 0.50 -9.49
C PHE A 54 -6.98 -0.06 -8.42
N LEU A 55 -6.62 -1.33 -8.52
CA LEU A 55 -5.69 -2.02 -7.62
C LEU A 55 -4.31 -2.24 -8.27
N ASP A 56 -4.00 -1.52 -9.34
CA ASP A 56 -2.68 -1.59 -9.95
C ASP A 56 -1.65 -0.89 -9.05
N LEU A 57 -0.98 -1.71 -8.26
CA LEU A 57 0.05 -1.28 -7.31
C LEU A 57 1.26 -0.65 -8.01
N ASN A 58 1.55 -0.97 -9.28
CA ASN A 58 2.66 -0.31 -9.99
C ASN A 58 2.36 1.16 -10.23
N LEU A 59 1.11 1.48 -10.61
CA LEU A 59 0.67 2.86 -10.78
C LEU A 59 0.64 3.59 -9.43
N ILE A 60 0.13 2.94 -8.38
CA ILE A 60 0.10 3.51 -7.04
C ILE A 60 1.51 3.76 -6.48
N MET A 61 2.44 2.82 -6.64
CA MET A 61 3.84 2.98 -6.21
C MET A 61 4.51 4.12 -6.98
N SER A 62 4.34 4.21 -8.31
CA SER A 62 4.89 5.32 -9.10
C SER A 62 4.38 6.71 -8.64
N TYR A 63 3.11 6.79 -8.20
CA TYR A 63 2.52 8.02 -7.68
C TYR A 63 3.10 8.45 -6.33
N TRP A 64 3.44 7.49 -5.46
CA TRP A 64 3.95 7.75 -4.10
C TRP A 64 5.49 7.82 -4.01
N GLU A 65 6.22 7.03 -4.80
CA GLU A 65 7.70 6.96 -4.81
C GLU A 65 8.35 8.09 -5.65
N GLY A 66 7.58 8.78 -6.50
CA GLY A 66 8.03 10.02 -7.16
C GLY A 66 8.99 9.85 -8.34
N GLU A 67 9.37 8.63 -8.74
CA GLU A 67 10.31 8.35 -9.85
C GLU A 67 9.72 8.48 -11.26
N GLY A 68 8.52 9.03 -11.41
CA GLY A 68 7.94 9.34 -12.72
C GLY A 68 6.88 10.41 -12.57
N GLY A 69 6.84 11.35 -13.52
CA GLY A 69 5.89 12.47 -13.51
C GLY A 69 4.49 11.99 -13.10
N ARG A 70 3.91 12.64 -12.08
CA ARG A 70 2.64 12.31 -11.43
C ARG A 70 1.62 11.78 -12.43
N SER A 71 1.57 10.45 -12.58
CA SER A 71 0.62 9.81 -13.47
C SER A 71 -0.70 9.73 -12.73
N TYR A 72 -1.75 10.30 -13.31
CA TYR A 72 -3.07 10.28 -12.71
C TYR A 72 -3.58 8.84 -12.65
N HIS A 73 -3.74 8.30 -11.44
CA HIS A 73 -4.30 6.96 -11.20
C HIS A 73 -5.78 7.03 -10.84
N HIS A 74 -6.17 7.85 -9.87
CA HIS A 74 -7.55 8.26 -9.60
C HIS A 74 -7.51 9.45 -8.62
N THR A 75 -8.64 10.11 -8.38
CA THR A 75 -8.72 11.12 -7.31
C THR A 75 -8.49 10.45 -5.96
N ALA A 76 -7.28 10.56 -5.44
CA ALA A 76 -6.91 10.04 -4.14
C ALA A 76 -7.50 10.92 -3.03
N ASN A 77 -8.21 10.31 -2.08
CA ASN A 77 -8.53 10.98 -0.81
C ASN A 77 -7.22 11.12 -0.01
N LYS A 78 -6.83 12.35 0.38
CA LYS A 78 -5.57 12.61 1.11
C LYS A 78 -5.60 11.98 2.52
N CYS A 79 -5.11 10.73 2.65
CA CYS A 79 -4.39 10.23 3.84
C CYS A 79 -3.97 8.74 3.70
N ILE A 80 -2.66 8.54 3.61
CA ILE A 80 -1.84 7.37 4.01
C ILE A 80 -1.88 6.13 3.08
N ILE A 81 -0.84 6.04 2.26
CA ILE A 81 -0.18 4.79 1.85
C ILE A 81 1.24 4.88 2.43
N TRP A 82 1.66 3.90 3.24
CA TRP A 82 3.01 3.85 3.82
C TRP A 82 3.79 2.74 3.12
N ILE A 83 4.44 3.08 2.01
CA ILE A 83 5.37 2.18 1.35
C ILE A 83 6.74 2.35 2.03
N THR A 84 7.14 1.38 2.85
CA THR A 84 8.55 1.17 3.24
C THR A 84 9.18 0.23 2.25
#